data_AF-A0A1X0NVA7-F1
#
_entry.id   AF-A0A1X0NVA7-F1
#
_cell.length_a   1.000
_cell.length_b   1.000
_cell.length_c   1.000
_cell.angle_alpha   90.00
_cell.angle_beta   90.00
_cell.angle_gamma   90.00
#
_symmetry.space_group_name_H-M   'P 1'
#
loop_
_entity.id
_entity.type
_entity.pdbx_description
1 polymer ?
#
loop_
_entity_poly.entity_id
_entity_poly.type
_entity_poly.pdbx_seq_one_letter_code
_entity_poly.pdbx_strand_id
1 'polypeptide(L)'
;MGCGASSVEPQKTPLVQSRRMTRDDTQLSKVPVSKGDMNRMARNESTTTDDPKPTDQDDFCRIIGRAVHELHMRQRGGPTALDADETEAMLLLSRELDNMRAMLRSKNVTALGTWQLIEKQGDMDRFAQEMYKDMLSKSPRTVALFYGVEMGEQAITFSRMLATAIYLYEKPDVAQQILTSVGARHRAYGVTMEHYKLMRDSFFEVFPRFVSKSVFEGSQNEWMGFWSTLLESVERGSESARGERYGKIHESETVKRLQEEFELICERQKGLEVPKRFVGVMYAKAIDMNSSLAVFDALKDLRSGRRIFQSITDIITGLDDEEKMKEYLLELGARHVAYNVTTEQMRMFTEPFIYACRHFLENEWNVAMESRFMWAWEFMLKWLSSGMEGNLKSMESTRAPNGAEPFCLLFVDIEGSTQLWARDAQLMELAVKKYHRILRSIIALYNAYEVKTIRDCLMIACQDVYVGLQIALSAQMELMRAAPITPGFKMLEQTEGGGDPSCWR
;
A
#
# COMPACT_ATOMS: atom_id res chain seq x y z
N MET A 1 -20.02 16.00 47.69
CA MET A 1 -19.93 17.43 48.09
C MET A 1 -19.40 18.23 46.89
N GLY A 2 -20.13 19.27 46.45
CA GLY A 2 -19.76 20.36 45.51
C GLY A 2 -19.42 19.98 44.06
N CYS A 3 -20.29 20.16 43.05
CA CYS A 3 -20.77 21.38 42.35
C CYS A 3 -19.79 21.98 41.31
N GLY A 4 -20.26 22.12 40.06
CA GLY A 4 -19.68 23.02 39.03
C GLY A 4 -19.97 22.61 37.57
N ALA A 5 -21.11 23.02 37.03
CA ALA A 5 -21.55 22.79 35.65
C ALA A 5 -20.95 23.80 34.64
N SER A 6 -20.80 23.41 33.37
CA SER A 6 -21.07 24.25 32.20
C SER A 6 -21.07 23.43 30.90
N SER A 7 -22.26 23.09 30.44
CA SER A 7 -22.60 22.58 29.12
C SER A 7 -22.58 23.71 28.08
N VAL A 8 -21.93 23.50 26.94
CA VAL A 8 -22.06 24.36 25.75
C VAL A 8 -22.41 23.48 24.55
N GLU A 9 -23.63 23.67 24.02
CA GLU A 9 -24.11 23.09 22.76
C GLU A 9 -23.40 23.72 21.55
N PRO A 10 -23.19 22.96 20.45
CA PRO A 10 -22.70 23.54 19.20
C PRO A 10 -23.83 24.21 18.41
N GLN A 11 -23.63 25.50 18.11
CA GLN A 11 -24.47 26.31 17.24
C GLN A 11 -24.52 25.74 15.81
N LYS A 12 -25.75 25.56 15.30
CA LYS A 12 -26.06 25.36 13.88
C LYS A 12 -25.93 26.71 13.14
N THR A 13 -25.16 26.74 12.06
CA THR A 13 -25.20 27.81 11.05
C THR A 13 -25.81 27.29 9.74
N PRO A 14 -26.50 28.15 8.95
CA PRO A 14 -27.60 27.73 8.09
C PRO A 14 -27.19 27.48 6.63
N LEU A 15 -27.90 26.54 6.01
CA LEU A 15 -27.95 26.29 4.57
C LEU A 15 -28.37 27.54 3.80
N VAL A 16 -27.49 28.02 2.92
CA VAL A 16 -27.83 29.02 1.91
C VAL A 16 -28.45 28.30 0.71
N GLN A 17 -29.76 28.49 0.53
CA GLN A 17 -30.50 28.16 -0.69
C GLN A 17 -30.03 29.06 -1.83
N SER A 18 -29.53 28.49 -2.93
CA SER A 18 -29.41 29.24 -4.19
C SER A 18 -30.63 28.95 -5.08
N ARG A 19 -31.29 30.04 -5.48
CA ARG A 19 -32.50 30.10 -6.29
C ARG A 19 -32.24 29.60 -7.72
N ARG A 20 -33.14 28.75 -8.20
CA ARG A 20 -33.50 28.62 -9.62
C ARG A 20 -33.86 29.99 -10.19
N MET A 21 -33.25 30.36 -11.32
CA MET A 21 -33.81 31.30 -12.28
C MET A 21 -33.85 30.64 -13.66
N THR A 22 -35.01 30.75 -14.28
CA THR A 22 -35.41 30.18 -15.58
C THR A 22 -35.56 31.30 -16.62
N ARG A 23 -35.45 30.91 -17.91
CA ARG A 23 -35.90 31.59 -19.15
C ARG A 23 -35.05 32.77 -19.63
N ASP A 24 -34.86 33.04 -20.91
CA ASP A 24 -35.32 32.44 -22.18
C ASP A 24 -34.41 32.99 -23.32
N ASP A 25 -34.34 32.21 -24.40
CA ASP A 25 -34.27 32.60 -25.81
C ASP A 25 -33.28 33.65 -26.33
N THR A 26 -32.38 33.21 -27.22
CA THR A 26 -32.34 33.78 -28.57
C THR A 26 -31.86 32.74 -29.59
N GLN A 27 -32.77 32.38 -30.49
CA GLN A 27 -32.52 31.61 -31.71
C GLN A 27 -31.68 32.40 -32.72
N LEU A 28 -31.02 31.67 -33.63
CA LEU A 28 -30.78 31.91 -35.07
C LEU A 28 -29.47 31.17 -35.44
N SER A 29 -29.31 30.38 -36.49
CA SER A 29 -30.16 29.85 -37.57
C SER A 29 -29.29 28.81 -38.29
N LYS A 30 -29.82 27.62 -38.58
CA LYS A 30 -29.19 26.62 -39.45
C LYS A 30 -29.57 26.90 -40.91
N VAL A 31 -28.59 26.91 -41.83
CA VAL A 31 -28.75 26.54 -43.25
C VAL A 31 -27.44 25.87 -43.74
N PRO A 32 -27.49 24.81 -44.58
CA PRO A 32 -26.47 23.76 -44.67
C PRO A 32 -25.59 23.88 -45.93
N VAL A 33 -24.43 23.20 -45.96
CA VAL A 33 -23.69 22.99 -47.22
C VAL A 33 -23.23 21.54 -47.41
N SER A 34 -23.62 21.07 -48.60
CA SER A 34 -23.39 19.85 -49.37
C SER A 34 -22.11 19.04 -49.18
N LYS A 35 -22.26 17.72 -49.32
CA LYS A 35 -21.24 16.77 -49.76
C LYS A 35 -20.87 17.02 -51.23
N GLY A 36 -19.59 16.88 -51.57
CA GLY A 36 -19.12 16.82 -52.95
C GLY A 36 -17.69 17.33 -53.10
N ASP A 37 -16.71 16.46 -52.88
CA ASP A 37 -15.70 16.07 -53.87
C ASP A 37 -14.34 15.70 -53.26
N MET A 38 -14.01 14.43 -53.47
CA MET A 38 -12.71 13.82 -53.23
C MET A 38 -11.71 14.26 -54.29
N ASN A 39 -10.45 14.30 -53.87
CA ASN A 39 -9.21 14.33 -54.66
C ASN A 39 -8.84 15.63 -55.39
N ARG A 40 -7.86 16.36 -54.80
CA ARG A 40 -6.52 16.43 -55.41
C ARG A 40 -5.46 17.05 -54.49
N MET A 41 -4.30 16.41 -54.52
CA MET A 41 -2.94 16.95 -54.33
C MET A 41 -2.44 17.16 -52.90
N ALA A 42 -1.73 16.13 -52.44
CA ALA A 42 -0.59 16.24 -51.55
C ALA A 42 0.45 17.24 -52.09
N ARG A 43 0.88 18.19 -51.23
CA ARG A 43 2.29 18.51 -50.95
C ARG A 43 2.41 19.69 -49.97
N ASN A 44 3.19 19.45 -48.93
CA ASN A 44 3.91 20.40 -48.07
C ASN A 44 3.09 21.46 -47.31
N GLU A 45 2.82 21.18 -46.03
CA GLU A 45 2.83 22.24 -45.01
C GLU A 45 3.81 21.85 -43.92
N SER A 46 4.91 22.61 -43.88
CA SER A 46 5.82 22.68 -42.75
C SER A 46 5.07 23.28 -41.57
N THR A 47 5.07 22.58 -40.44
CA THR A 47 4.67 23.08 -39.14
C THR A 47 5.51 24.32 -38.78
N THR A 48 4.95 25.51 -38.97
CA THR A 48 5.42 26.72 -38.30
C THR A 48 4.92 26.66 -36.86
N THR A 49 5.84 26.40 -35.95
CA THR A 49 5.68 26.69 -34.53
C THR A 49 5.43 28.19 -34.38
N ASP A 50 4.24 28.57 -33.93
CA ASP A 50 3.96 29.95 -33.51
C ASP A 50 4.82 30.24 -32.27
N ASP A 51 5.92 30.96 -32.48
CA ASP A 51 6.75 31.49 -31.40
C ASP A 51 5.92 32.45 -30.53
N PRO A 52 6.08 32.41 -29.20
CA PRO A 52 5.38 33.32 -28.30
C PRO A 52 5.77 34.78 -28.62
N LYS A 53 4.77 35.68 -28.58
CA LYS A 53 4.98 37.12 -28.79
C LYS A 53 6.03 37.66 -27.80
N PRO A 54 7.04 38.41 -28.26
CA PRO A 54 8.10 38.91 -27.39
C PRO A 54 7.55 39.86 -26.33
N THR A 55 8.11 39.77 -25.12
CA THR A 55 7.80 40.68 -24.01
C THR A 55 8.44 42.05 -24.22
N ASP A 56 7.97 43.11 -23.53
CA ASP A 56 8.56 44.47 -23.59
C ASP A 56 10.09 44.48 -23.31
N GLN A 57 10.57 43.55 -22.48
CA GLN A 57 12.01 43.38 -22.18
C GLN A 57 12.79 42.73 -23.32
N ASP A 58 12.21 41.74 -24.01
CA ASP A 58 12.81 41.16 -25.23
C ASP A 58 12.85 42.18 -26.36
N ASP A 59 11.82 43.01 -26.47
CA ASP A 59 11.78 44.09 -27.45
C ASP A 59 12.84 45.15 -27.18
N PHE A 60 13.08 45.51 -25.91
CA PHE A 60 14.18 46.39 -25.53
C PHE A 60 15.56 45.81 -25.92
N CYS A 61 15.85 44.55 -25.57
CA CYS A 61 17.11 43.89 -25.94
C CYS A 61 17.29 43.73 -27.47
N ARG A 62 16.18 43.56 -28.20
CA ARG A 62 16.17 43.48 -29.67
C ARG A 62 16.44 44.83 -30.32
N ILE A 63 15.90 45.92 -29.76
CA ILE A 63 16.11 47.30 -30.23
C ILE A 63 17.57 47.72 -30.00
N ILE A 64 18.08 47.57 -28.78
CA ILE A 64 19.49 47.92 -28.48
C ILE A 64 20.44 47.02 -29.28
N GLY A 65 20.12 45.73 -29.42
CA GLY A 65 20.91 44.79 -30.23
C GLY A 65 21.01 45.20 -31.71
N ARG A 66 19.94 45.73 -32.30
CA ARG A 66 19.96 46.30 -33.66
C ARG A 66 20.86 47.54 -33.74
N ALA A 67 20.75 48.46 -32.77
CA ALA A 67 21.58 49.66 -32.72
C ALA A 67 23.09 49.33 -32.61
N VAL A 68 23.45 48.36 -31.77
CA VAL A 68 24.84 47.88 -31.62
C VAL A 68 25.37 47.23 -32.90
N HIS A 69 24.51 46.49 -33.62
CA HIS A 69 24.87 45.90 -34.92
C HIS A 69 25.12 46.97 -35.99
N GLU A 70 24.29 48.01 -36.03
CA GLU A 70 24.42 49.13 -36.96
C GLU A 70 25.70 49.95 -36.68
N LEU A 71 26.07 50.15 -35.41
CA LEU A 71 27.35 50.75 -35.01
C LEU A 71 28.56 49.89 -35.44
N HIS A 72 28.47 48.57 -35.29
CA HIS A 72 29.51 47.65 -35.79
C HIS A 72 29.67 47.71 -37.31
N MET A 73 28.56 47.86 -38.05
CA MET A 73 28.61 48.02 -39.51
C MET A 73 29.23 49.36 -39.91
N ARG A 74 28.94 50.45 -39.19
CA ARG A 74 29.59 51.75 -39.39
C ARG A 74 31.11 51.66 -39.19
N GLN A 75 31.57 50.92 -38.17
CA GLN A 75 33.00 50.75 -37.92
C GLN A 75 33.72 49.93 -39.01
N ARG A 76 33.02 48.98 -39.64
CA ARG A 76 33.62 48.10 -40.66
C ARG A 76 33.58 48.66 -42.10
N GLY A 77 32.84 49.74 -42.37
CA GLY A 77 32.76 50.29 -43.73
C GLY A 77 31.88 51.53 -43.95
N GLY A 78 31.56 52.31 -42.90
CA GLY A 78 30.75 53.52 -43.02
C GLY A 78 31.56 54.78 -43.40
N PRO A 79 30.92 55.83 -43.95
CA PRO A 79 31.57 57.08 -44.36
C PRO A 79 32.17 57.91 -43.20
N THR A 80 31.83 57.57 -41.95
CA THR A 80 32.41 58.11 -40.71
C THR A 80 32.65 56.95 -39.75
N ALA A 81 33.90 56.51 -39.65
CA ALA A 81 34.33 55.52 -38.66
C ALA A 81 34.22 56.12 -37.25
N LEU A 82 33.93 55.28 -36.26
CA LEU A 82 33.89 55.69 -34.85
C LEU A 82 35.30 56.05 -34.40
N ASP A 83 35.42 57.07 -33.55
CA ASP A 83 36.70 57.39 -32.92
C ASP A 83 37.10 56.34 -31.87
N ALA A 84 38.27 56.52 -31.25
CA ALA A 84 38.79 55.55 -30.29
C ALA A 84 37.89 55.40 -29.05
N ASP A 85 37.35 56.51 -28.54
CA ASP A 85 36.50 56.53 -27.34
C ASP A 85 35.10 55.96 -27.66
N GLU A 86 34.56 56.27 -28.84
CA GLU A 86 33.31 55.71 -29.35
C GLU A 86 33.41 54.20 -29.63
N THR A 87 34.57 53.72 -30.09
CA THR A 87 34.83 52.30 -30.30
C THR A 87 34.91 51.54 -28.98
N GLU A 88 35.55 52.11 -27.96
CA GLU A 88 35.59 51.56 -26.60
C GLU A 88 34.20 51.53 -25.95
N ALA A 89 33.44 52.62 -26.08
CA ALA A 89 32.06 52.69 -25.62
C ALA A 89 31.17 51.64 -26.30
N MET A 90 31.32 51.42 -27.60
CA MET A 90 30.59 50.37 -28.33
C MET A 90 30.94 48.97 -27.82
N LEU A 91 32.22 48.67 -27.58
CA LEU A 91 32.67 47.38 -27.03
C LEU A 91 32.10 47.13 -25.63
N LEU A 92 32.11 48.15 -24.77
CA LEU A 92 31.48 48.09 -23.44
C LEU A 92 29.98 47.83 -23.56
N LEU A 93 29.29 48.54 -24.45
CA LEU A 93 27.84 48.40 -24.65
C LEU A 93 27.47 47.02 -25.21
N SER A 94 28.26 46.46 -26.13
CA SER A 94 28.11 45.07 -26.59
C SER A 94 28.28 44.07 -25.44
N ARG A 95 29.33 44.24 -24.62
CA ARG A 95 29.59 43.35 -23.47
C ARG A 95 28.46 43.41 -22.44
N GLU A 96 27.99 44.60 -22.08
CA GLU A 96 26.89 44.75 -21.13
C GLU A 96 25.56 44.22 -21.68
N LEU A 97 25.35 44.30 -23.00
CA LEU A 97 24.18 43.70 -23.65
C LEU A 97 24.24 42.17 -23.65
N ASP A 98 25.42 41.60 -23.85
CA ASP A 98 25.64 40.15 -23.72
C ASP A 98 25.50 39.69 -22.26
N ASN A 99 25.98 40.47 -21.28
CA ASN A 99 25.75 40.24 -19.85
C ASN A 99 24.25 40.28 -19.50
N MET A 100 23.50 41.26 -20.01
CA MET A 100 22.05 41.33 -19.83
C MET A 100 21.32 40.16 -20.47
N ARG A 101 21.69 39.76 -21.69
CA ARG A 101 21.14 38.56 -22.35
C ARG A 101 21.48 37.31 -21.56
N ALA A 102 22.68 37.20 -21.00
CA ALA A 102 23.08 36.09 -20.14
C ALA A 102 22.28 36.08 -18.83
N MET A 103 22.02 37.23 -18.22
CA MET A 103 21.14 37.36 -17.04
C MET A 103 19.67 37.02 -17.34
N LEU A 104 19.17 37.41 -18.51
CA LEU A 104 17.80 37.07 -18.93
C LEU A 104 17.69 35.57 -19.23
N ARG A 105 18.71 34.99 -19.86
CA ARG A 105 18.81 33.53 -20.03
C ARG A 105 18.91 32.82 -18.68
N SER A 106 19.67 33.36 -17.71
CA SER A 106 19.78 32.73 -16.38
C SER A 106 18.47 32.82 -15.59
N LYS A 107 17.72 33.92 -15.69
CA LYS A 107 16.37 34.03 -15.11
C LYS A 107 15.37 33.06 -15.74
N ASN A 108 15.44 32.82 -17.05
CA ASN A 108 14.60 31.85 -17.74
C ASN A 108 15.02 30.38 -17.54
N VAL A 109 15.99 30.14 -16.65
CA VAL A 109 16.53 28.82 -16.32
C VAL A 109 16.34 28.49 -14.83
N THR A 110 15.90 29.43 -13.99
CA THR A 110 15.56 29.14 -12.59
C THR A 110 14.22 28.40 -12.47
N ALA A 111 13.99 27.72 -11.35
CA ALA A 111 12.69 27.09 -11.06
C ALA A 111 11.54 28.12 -11.09
N LEU A 112 11.75 29.30 -10.48
CA LEU A 112 10.75 30.37 -10.49
C LEU A 112 10.50 30.93 -11.89
N GLY A 113 11.56 31.22 -12.65
CA GLY A 113 11.41 31.81 -13.98
C GLY A 113 10.75 30.86 -14.97
N THR A 114 11.08 29.57 -14.92
CA THR A 114 10.44 28.57 -15.78
C THR A 114 9.00 28.25 -15.36
N TRP A 115 8.68 28.29 -14.07
CA TRP A 115 7.30 28.21 -13.58
C TRP A 115 6.42 29.35 -14.11
N GLN A 116 6.93 30.59 -14.07
CA GLN A 116 6.22 31.78 -14.56
C GLN A 116 5.88 31.71 -16.06
N LEU A 117 6.58 30.90 -16.86
CA LEU A 117 6.22 30.68 -18.26
C LEU A 117 4.87 29.98 -18.38
N ILE A 118 4.63 28.96 -17.56
CA ILE A 118 3.38 28.19 -17.54
C ILE A 118 2.24 29.07 -16.98
N GLU A 119 2.52 29.87 -15.94
CA GLU A 119 1.55 30.82 -15.39
C GLU A 119 1.08 31.85 -16.43
N LYS A 120 2.02 32.41 -17.21
CA LYS A 120 1.70 33.38 -18.28
C LYS A 120 0.90 32.78 -19.43
N GLN A 121 1.08 31.48 -19.70
CA GLN A 121 0.33 30.76 -20.73
C GLN A 121 -1.08 30.38 -20.26
N GLY A 122 -1.35 30.42 -18.95
CA GLY A 122 -2.65 30.03 -18.39
C GLY A 122 -2.85 28.52 -18.31
N ASP A 123 -1.78 27.73 -18.43
CA ASP A 123 -1.83 26.26 -18.52
C ASP A 123 -1.72 25.54 -17.15
N MET A 124 -1.79 26.29 -16.04
CA MET A 124 -1.57 25.77 -14.68
C MET A 124 -2.50 24.63 -14.29
N ASP A 125 -3.80 24.76 -14.59
CA ASP A 125 -4.79 23.75 -14.24
C ASP A 125 -4.60 22.48 -15.09
N ARG A 126 -4.28 22.66 -16.38
CA ARG A 126 -3.97 21.56 -17.30
C ARG A 126 -2.71 20.82 -16.88
N PHE A 127 -1.67 21.56 -16.48
CA PHE A 127 -0.44 20.99 -15.94
C PHE A 127 -0.72 20.13 -14.70
N ALA A 128 -1.47 20.67 -13.72
CA ALA A 128 -1.82 19.94 -12.51
C ALA A 128 -2.68 18.69 -12.78
N GLN A 129 -3.59 18.74 -13.74
CA GLN A 129 -4.39 17.58 -14.15
C GLN A 129 -3.54 16.48 -14.80
N GLU A 130 -2.65 16.83 -15.74
CA GLU A 130 -1.76 15.85 -16.37
C GLU A 130 -0.75 15.27 -15.36
N MET A 131 -0.31 16.06 -14.38
CA MET A 131 0.49 15.59 -13.24
C MET A 131 -0.23 14.50 -12.43
N TYR A 132 -1.46 14.77 -12.00
CA TYR A 132 -2.24 13.78 -11.24
C TYR A 132 -2.54 12.54 -12.08
N LYS A 133 -2.90 12.72 -13.35
CA LYS A 133 -3.17 11.62 -14.27
C LYS A 133 -1.96 10.71 -14.43
N ASP A 134 -0.77 11.27 -14.64
CA ASP A 134 0.48 10.51 -14.73
C ASP A 134 0.79 9.78 -13.42
N MET A 135 0.76 10.50 -12.29
CA MET A 135 1.04 9.94 -10.96
C MET A 135 0.09 8.79 -10.59
N LEU A 136 -1.21 8.97 -10.81
CA LEU A 136 -2.23 7.99 -10.46
C LEU A 136 -2.22 6.76 -11.39
N SER A 137 -1.74 6.91 -12.63
CA SER A 137 -1.57 5.77 -13.54
C SER A 137 -0.46 4.80 -13.12
N LYS A 138 0.50 5.28 -12.31
CA LYS A 138 1.68 4.51 -11.90
C LYS A 138 1.45 3.62 -10.67
N SER A 139 0.39 3.86 -9.88
CA SER A 139 0.13 3.10 -8.65
C SER A 139 -1.36 3.08 -8.26
N PRO A 140 -2.01 1.90 -8.27
CA PRO A 140 -3.38 1.73 -7.79
C PRO A 140 -3.58 2.13 -6.31
N ARG A 141 -2.55 1.94 -5.46
CA ARG A 141 -2.61 2.34 -4.04
C ARG A 141 -2.70 3.85 -3.87
N THR A 142 -2.02 4.60 -4.72
CA THR A 142 -2.08 6.07 -4.68
C THR A 142 -3.49 6.55 -5.01
N VAL A 143 -4.22 5.87 -5.90
CA VAL A 143 -5.62 6.19 -6.23
C VAL A 143 -6.53 6.13 -5.00
N ALA A 144 -6.30 5.18 -4.09
CA ALA A 144 -7.11 5.04 -2.88
C ALA A 144 -7.06 6.27 -1.96
N LEU A 145 -5.96 7.03 -1.96
CA LEU A 145 -5.81 8.27 -1.17
C LEU A 145 -6.75 9.39 -1.64
N PHE A 146 -7.22 9.31 -2.88
CA PHE A 146 -8.09 10.31 -3.51
C PHE A 146 -9.53 9.80 -3.66
N TYR A 147 -9.90 8.70 -3.01
CA TYR A 147 -11.27 8.22 -3.04
C TYR A 147 -12.23 9.23 -2.40
N GLY A 148 -13.25 9.64 -3.16
CA GLY A 148 -14.21 10.67 -2.73
C GLY A 148 -13.69 12.11 -2.86
N VAL A 149 -12.53 12.32 -3.50
CA VAL A 149 -11.97 13.65 -3.77
C VAL A 149 -12.32 14.10 -5.18
N GLU A 150 -12.83 15.33 -5.31
CA GLU A 150 -13.05 15.97 -6.61
C GLU A 150 -11.71 16.38 -7.23
N MET A 151 -11.24 15.59 -8.19
CA MET A 151 -9.89 15.74 -8.75
C MET A 151 -9.65 17.08 -9.46
N GLY A 152 -10.70 17.72 -9.98
CA GLY A 152 -10.60 19.06 -10.56
C GLY A 152 -10.25 20.12 -9.51
N GLU A 153 -10.93 20.11 -8.37
CA GLU A 153 -10.65 21.03 -7.25
C GLU A 153 -9.30 20.71 -6.58
N GLN A 154 -8.97 19.41 -6.51
CA GLN A 154 -7.68 18.96 -5.99
C GLN A 154 -6.51 19.44 -6.86
N ALA A 155 -6.64 19.39 -8.19
CA ALA A 155 -5.63 19.90 -9.10
C ALA A 155 -5.38 21.41 -8.91
N ILE A 156 -6.44 22.20 -8.74
CA ILE A 156 -6.34 23.65 -8.46
C ILE A 156 -5.62 23.89 -7.13
N THR A 157 -5.99 23.14 -6.08
CA THR A 157 -5.37 23.25 -4.75
C THR A 157 -3.89 22.89 -4.78
N PHE A 158 -3.54 21.78 -5.45
CA PHE A 158 -2.17 21.36 -5.66
C PHE A 158 -1.35 22.43 -6.41
N SER A 159 -1.88 22.97 -7.51
CA SER A 159 -1.22 24.01 -8.31
C SER A 159 -0.86 25.23 -7.44
N ARG A 160 -1.80 25.68 -6.60
CA ARG A 160 -1.56 26.77 -5.64
C ARG A 160 -0.50 26.44 -4.59
N MET A 161 -0.52 25.22 -4.06
CA MET A 161 0.47 24.76 -3.08
C MET A 161 1.87 24.68 -3.70
N LEU A 162 1.98 24.14 -4.91
CA LEU A 162 3.24 24.03 -5.64
C LEU A 162 3.78 25.41 -6.01
N ALA A 163 2.93 26.31 -6.52
CA ALA A 163 3.30 27.71 -6.76
C ALA A 163 3.86 28.34 -5.48
N THR A 164 3.15 28.20 -4.35
CA THR A 164 3.60 28.74 -3.06
C THR A 164 4.98 28.20 -2.68
N ALA A 165 5.23 26.90 -2.85
CA ALA A 165 6.55 26.31 -2.59
C ALA A 165 7.64 26.91 -3.48
N ILE A 166 7.36 27.10 -4.78
CA ILE A 166 8.30 27.67 -5.75
C ILE A 166 8.62 29.13 -5.43
N TYR A 167 7.59 29.96 -5.15
CA TYR A 167 7.78 31.36 -4.79
C TYR A 167 8.53 31.55 -3.46
N LEU A 168 8.50 30.54 -2.58
CA LEU A 168 9.24 30.54 -1.33
C LEU A 168 10.62 29.92 -1.45
N TYR A 169 10.97 29.27 -2.55
CA TYR A 169 12.22 28.52 -2.69
C TYR A 169 13.46 29.39 -2.45
N GLU A 170 13.44 30.66 -2.87
CA GLU A 170 14.52 31.63 -2.62
C GLU A 170 14.52 32.19 -1.18
N LYS A 171 13.58 31.77 -0.32
CA LYS A 171 13.41 32.19 1.08
C LYS A 171 13.49 30.98 2.02
N PRO A 172 14.69 30.41 2.24
CA PRO A 172 14.87 29.09 2.83
C PRO A 172 14.22 28.93 4.21
N ASP A 173 14.33 29.92 5.10
CA ASP A 173 13.77 29.84 6.46
C ASP A 173 12.23 29.68 6.45
N VAL A 174 11.56 30.44 5.59
CA VAL A 174 10.09 30.45 5.47
C VAL A 174 9.62 29.18 4.74
N ALA A 175 10.31 28.80 3.67
CA ALA A 175 10.02 27.57 2.93
C ALA A 175 10.13 26.35 3.83
N GLN A 176 11.21 26.25 4.62
CA GLN A 176 11.45 25.15 5.54
C GLN A 176 10.30 25.02 6.55
N GLN A 177 9.89 26.12 7.19
CA GLN A 177 8.81 26.10 8.19
C GLN A 177 7.48 25.60 7.57
N ILE A 178 7.12 26.14 6.41
CA ILE A 178 5.85 25.80 5.74
C ILE A 178 5.86 24.36 5.24
N LEU A 179 6.92 23.93 4.55
CA LEU A 179 7.03 22.59 3.96
C LEU A 179 7.12 21.51 5.05
N THR A 180 7.79 21.79 6.17
CA THR A 180 7.79 20.90 7.35
C THR A 180 6.37 20.76 7.90
N SER A 181 5.61 21.85 8.01
CA SER A 181 4.22 21.77 8.46
C SER A 181 3.31 21.06 7.44
N VAL A 182 3.61 21.14 6.14
CA VAL A 182 2.92 20.40 5.08
C VAL A 182 3.18 18.90 5.26
N GLY A 183 4.43 18.48 5.36
CA GLY A 183 4.82 17.08 5.58
C GLY A 183 4.11 16.46 6.78
N ALA A 184 4.14 17.15 7.93
CA ALA A 184 3.44 16.69 9.13
C ALA A 184 1.94 16.48 8.88
N ARG A 185 1.23 17.48 8.33
CA ARG A 185 -0.22 17.39 8.09
C ARG A 185 -0.59 16.29 7.10
N HIS A 186 0.25 16.01 6.11
CA HIS A 186 -0.06 15.02 5.08
C HIS A 186 -0.03 13.57 5.61
N ARG A 187 0.65 13.32 6.74
CA ARG A 187 0.53 12.05 7.45
C ARG A 187 -0.91 11.74 7.88
N ALA A 188 -1.75 12.75 8.12
CA ALA A 188 -3.17 12.56 8.46
C ALA A 188 -3.98 11.94 7.30
N TYR A 189 -3.48 12.03 6.07
CA TYR A 189 -4.09 11.44 4.88
C TYR A 189 -3.41 10.14 4.45
N GLY A 190 -2.47 9.60 5.24
CA GLY A 190 -1.72 8.39 4.88
C GLY A 190 -0.63 8.62 3.84
N VAL A 191 -0.25 9.87 3.57
CA VAL A 191 0.82 10.18 2.61
C VAL A 191 2.17 9.77 3.22
N THR A 192 3.00 9.13 2.39
CA THR A 192 4.34 8.65 2.74
C THR A 192 5.38 9.30 1.83
N MET A 193 6.65 9.06 2.13
CA MET A 193 7.75 9.60 1.32
C MET A 193 7.75 9.06 -0.12
N GLU A 194 7.25 7.84 -0.34
CA GLU A 194 7.12 7.25 -1.67
C GLU A 194 6.14 8.03 -2.54
N HIS A 195 5.02 8.51 -1.98
CA HIS A 195 4.05 9.31 -2.72
C HIS A 195 4.64 10.66 -3.18
N TYR A 196 5.46 11.31 -2.36
CA TYR A 196 6.16 12.53 -2.76
C TYR A 196 7.20 12.27 -3.86
N LYS A 197 7.94 11.16 -3.80
CA LYS A 197 8.87 10.75 -4.86
C LYS A 197 8.13 10.50 -6.17
N LEU A 198 6.99 9.81 -6.12
CA LEU A 198 6.15 9.59 -7.29
C LEU A 198 5.65 10.91 -7.90
N MET A 199 5.30 11.88 -7.06
CA MET A 199 4.90 13.21 -7.50
C MET A 199 6.06 13.97 -8.17
N ARG A 200 7.27 13.93 -7.62
CA ARG A 200 8.48 14.46 -8.27
C ARG A 200 8.72 13.81 -9.62
N ASP A 201 8.65 12.48 -9.69
CA ASP A 201 8.94 11.76 -10.93
C ASP A 201 7.91 12.10 -12.01
N SER A 202 6.64 12.25 -11.62
CA SER A 202 5.58 12.72 -12.51
C SER A 202 5.81 14.17 -12.97
N PHE A 203 6.39 15.02 -12.12
CA PHE A 203 6.81 16.38 -12.49
C PHE A 203 7.80 16.37 -13.64
N PHE A 204 8.87 15.58 -13.54
CA PHE A 204 9.88 15.52 -14.60
C PHE A 204 9.38 14.88 -15.90
N GLU A 205 8.35 14.03 -15.84
CA GLU A 205 7.69 13.46 -17.03
C GLU A 205 6.72 14.42 -17.73
N VAL A 206 6.04 15.27 -16.95
CA VAL A 206 4.96 16.14 -17.46
C VAL A 206 5.48 17.54 -17.80
N PHE A 207 6.35 18.12 -16.98
CA PHE A 207 6.84 19.49 -17.13
C PHE A 207 7.44 19.81 -18.52
N PRO A 208 8.23 18.94 -19.17
CA PRO A 208 8.79 19.19 -20.50
C PRO A 208 7.75 19.38 -21.62
N ARG A 209 6.48 19.02 -21.38
CA ARG A 209 5.38 19.21 -22.34
C ARG A 209 4.82 20.63 -22.33
N PHE A 210 5.16 21.42 -21.30
CA PHE A 210 4.63 22.78 -21.06
C PHE A 210 5.71 23.87 -21.22
N VAL A 211 6.97 23.48 -21.38
CA VAL A 211 8.08 24.40 -21.66
C VAL A 211 8.86 23.91 -22.86
N SER A 212 9.64 24.78 -23.51
CA SER A 212 10.48 24.34 -24.63
C SER A 212 11.60 23.41 -24.16
N LYS A 213 12.06 22.53 -25.05
CA LYS A 213 13.14 21.57 -24.75
C LYS A 213 14.38 22.25 -24.17
N SER A 214 14.81 23.38 -24.74
CA SER A 214 15.97 24.14 -24.26
C SER A 214 15.77 24.74 -22.87
N VAL A 215 14.56 25.19 -22.55
CA VAL A 215 14.21 25.71 -21.22
C VAL A 215 14.23 24.59 -20.19
N PHE A 216 13.66 23.42 -20.51
CA PHE A 216 13.70 22.27 -19.61
C PHE A 216 15.13 21.79 -19.34
N GLU A 217 15.91 21.54 -20.40
CA GLU A 217 17.30 21.09 -20.28
C GLU A 217 18.17 22.08 -19.48
N GLY A 218 17.96 23.39 -19.68
CA GLY A 218 18.65 24.42 -18.90
C GLY A 218 18.26 24.40 -17.42
N SER A 219 16.98 24.25 -17.11
CA SER A 219 16.43 24.39 -15.74
C SER A 219 16.39 23.09 -14.93
N GLN A 220 16.77 21.96 -15.52
CA GLN A 220 16.65 20.65 -14.88
C GLN A 220 17.36 20.57 -13.52
N ASN A 221 18.59 21.09 -13.43
CA ASN A 221 19.37 21.10 -12.18
C ASN A 221 18.71 21.95 -11.09
N GLU A 222 18.13 23.09 -11.46
CA GLU A 222 17.39 23.96 -10.53
C GLU A 222 16.15 23.26 -9.98
N TRP A 223 15.39 22.57 -10.85
CA TRP A 223 14.25 21.76 -10.43
C TRP A 223 14.65 20.58 -9.55
N MET A 224 15.78 19.94 -9.83
CA MET A 224 16.31 18.87 -8.96
C MET A 224 16.66 19.40 -7.57
N GLY A 225 17.28 20.58 -7.48
CA GLY A 225 17.55 21.25 -6.20
C GLY A 225 16.27 21.62 -5.43
N PHE A 226 15.27 22.15 -6.14
CA PHE A 226 13.96 22.45 -5.58
C PHE A 226 13.30 21.22 -4.98
N TRP A 227 13.21 20.13 -5.76
CA TRP A 227 12.60 18.89 -5.30
C TRP A 227 13.40 18.25 -4.15
N SER A 228 14.74 18.28 -4.16
CA SER A 228 15.53 17.78 -3.03
C SER A 228 15.17 18.52 -1.73
N THR A 229 15.16 19.85 -1.78
CA THR A 229 14.84 20.71 -0.63
C THR A 229 13.40 20.48 -0.14
N LEU A 230 12.46 20.32 -1.08
CA LEU A 230 11.06 20.01 -0.77
C LEU A 230 10.94 18.67 -0.06
N LEU A 231 11.54 17.63 -0.64
CA LEU A 231 11.51 16.26 -0.13
C LEU A 231 12.11 16.17 1.28
N GLU A 232 13.28 16.76 1.51
CA GLU A 232 13.92 16.82 2.83
C GLU A 232 13.04 17.53 3.87
N SER A 233 12.37 18.62 3.47
CA SER A 233 11.51 19.40 4.38
C SER A 233 10.24 18.63 4.75
N VAL A 234 9.58 17.99 3.78
CA VAL A 234 8.36 17.22 4.05
C VAL A 234 8.66 15.93 4.83
N GLU A 235 9.82 15.31 4.60
CA GLU A 235 10.29 14.14 5.37
C GLU A 235 10.49 14.53 6.84
N ARG A 236 11.24 15.62 7.11
CA ARG A 236 11.41 16.15 8.47
C ARG A 236 10.09 16.47 9.16
N GLY A 237 9.13 17.00 8.40
CA GLY A 237 7.77 17.23 8.89
C GLY A 237 7.03 15.95 9.25
N SER A 238 7.13 14.95 8.39
CA SER A 238 6.49 13.64 8.53
C SER A 238 7.02 12.86 9.73
N GLU A 239 8.33 12.93 9.98
CA GLU A 239 9.03 12.29 11.10
C GLU A 239 8.98 13.10 12.41
N SER A 240 8.48 14.34 12.35
CA SER A 240 8.28 15.13 13.58
C SER A 240 7.24 14.48 14.49
N ALA A 241 7.29 14.75 15.80
CA ALA A 241 6.28 14.27 16.76
C ALA A 241 4.83 14.60 16.33
N ARG A 242 4.63 15.73 15.62
CA ARG A 242 3.33 16.10 15.06
C ARG A 242 2.94 15.20 13.88
N GLY A 243 3.88 14.92 12.98
CA GLY A 243 3.68 14.02 11.84
C GLY A 243 3.41 12.58 12.28
N GLU A 244 4.18 12.06 13.24
CA GLU A 244 3.95 10.75 13.85
C GLU A 244 2.57 10.65 14.49
N ARG A 245 2.15 11.68 15.25
CA ARG A 245 0.82 11.72 15.85
C ARG A 245 -0.28 11.64 14.79
N TYR A 246 -0.17 12.42 13.71
CA TYR A 246 -1.15 12.38 12.62
C TYR A 246 -1.15 11.04 11.88
N GLY A 247 0.03 10.43 11.69
CA GLY A 247 0.16 9.10 11.11
C GLY A 247 -0.56 8.04 11.94
N LYS A 248 -0.33 8.02 13.26
CA LYS A 248 -1.00 7.09 14.18
C LYS A 248 -2.52 7.24 14.21
N ILE A 249 -3.02 8.48 14.13
CA ILE A 249 -4.46 8.74 14.02
C ILE A 249 -5.01 8.14 12.72
N HIS A 250 -4.34 8.39 11.60
CA HIS A 250 -4.73 7.84 10.30
C HIS A 250 -4.69 6.31 10.27
N GLU A 251 -3.66 5.70 10.83
CA GLU A 251 -3.50 4.24 10.95
C GLU A 251 -4.64 3.65 11.79
N SER A 252 -4.94 4.24 12.95
CA SER A 252 -6.06 3.79 13.80
C SER A 252 -7.42 3.94 13.10
N GLU A 253 -7.68 5.04 12.40
CA GLU A 253 -8.91 5.21 11.61
C GLU A 253 -9.00 4.19 10.46
N THR A 254 -7.87 3.84 9.85
CA THR A 254 -7.79 2.85 8.77
C THR A 254 -8.12 1.45 9.28
N VAL A 255 -7.53 1.05 10.42
CA VAL A 255 -7.83 -0.22 11.09
C VAL A 255 -9.31 -0.29 11.47
N LYS A 256 -9.85 0.77 12.08
CA LYS A 256 -11.27 0.81 12.45
C LYS A 256 -12.20 0.61 11.25
N ARG A 257 -11.96 1.31 10.13
CA ARG A 257 -12.77 1.12 8.91
C ARG A 257 -12.65 -0.29 8.35
N LEU A 258 -11.44 -0.84 8.32
CA LEU A 258 -11.22 -2.23 7.89
C LEU A 258 -12.00 -3.23 8.76
N GLN A 259 -12.00 -3.04 10.08
CA GLN A 259 -12.76 -3.87 11.01
C GLN A 259 -14.27 -3.79 10.74
N GLU A 260 -14.82 -2.58 10.56
CA GLU A 260 -16.23 -2.37 10.20
C GLU A 260 -16.59 -3.05 8.87
N GLU A 261 -15.71 -2.97 7.87
CA GLU A 261 -15.88 -3.60 6.55
C GLU A 261 -15.81 -5.13 6.64
N PHE A 262 -14.88 -5.68 7.43
CA PHE A 262 -14.76 -7.11 7.59
C PHE A 262 -15.89 -7.70 8.45
N GLU A 263 -16.41 -6.94 9.42
CA GLU A 263 -17.60 -7.34 10.19
C GLU A 263 -18.82 -7.53 9.27
N LEU A 264 -18.96 -6.72 8.23
CA LEU A 264 -20.01 -6.91 7.23
C LEU A 264 -19.86 -8.24 6.47
N ILE A 265 -18.63 -8.66 6.18
CA ILE A 265 -18.31 -9.98 5.61
C ILE A 265 -18.64 -11.10 6.62
N CYS A 266 -18.34 -10.90 7.90
CA CYS A 266 -18.70 -11.82 8.99
C CYS A 266 -20.23 -12.02 9.04
N GLU A 267 -21.02 -10.96 8.96
CA GLU A 267 -22.49 -11.03 8.96
C GLU A 267 -23.03 -11.71 7.70
N ARG A 268 -22.58 -11.31 6.52
CA ARG A 268 -23.13 -11.78 5.24
C ARG A 268 -22.91 -13.26 4.96
N GLN A 269 -21.85 -13.85 5.52
CA GLN A 269 -21.63 -15.28 5.35
C GLN A 269 -22.41 -16.16 6.35
N LYS A 270 -23.05 -15.58 7.38
CA LYS A 270 -23.82 -16.36 8.36
C LYS A 270 -24.98 -17.07 7.65
N GLY A 271 -25.21 -18.31 8.04
CA GLY A 271 -26.29 -19.14 7.47
C GLY A 271 -25.99 -19.70 6.06
N LEU A 272 -24.92 -19.26 5.37
CA LEU A 272 -24.54 -19.84 4.08
C LEU A 272 -24.03 -21.27 4.24
N GLU A 273 -24.22 -22.07 3.19
CA GLU A 273 -23.58 -23.37 3.01
C GLU A 273 -22.05 -23.21 2.96
N VAL A 274 -21.31 -24.21 3.48
CA VAL A 274 -19.85 -24.12 3.66
C VAL A 274 -19.09 -23.68 2.38
N PRO A 275 -19.36 -24.24 1.18
CA PRO A 275 -18.66 -23.82 -0.05
C PRO A 275 -18.93 -22.35 -0.45
N LYS A 276 -20.06 -21.80 -0.02
CA LYS A 276 -20.49 -20.42 -0.32
C LYS A 276 -20.01 -19.42 0.74
N ARG A 277 -19.37 -19.86 1.82
CA ARG A 277 -18.77 -18.97 2.83
C ARG A 277 -17.45 -18.40 2.33
N PHE A 278 -16.95 -17.37 3.01
CA PHE A 278 -15.74 -16.64 2.64
C PHE A 278 -14.56 -17.53 2.24
N VAL A 279 -14.20 -18.49 3.08
CA VAL A 279 -13.08 -19.42 2.81
C VAL A 279 -13.39 -20.35 1.64
N GLY A 280 -14.63 -20.81 1.48
CA GLY A 280 -15.03 -21.63 0.34
C GLY A 280 -14.89 -20.89 -0.98
N VAL A 281 -15.37 -19.63 -1.02
CA VAL A 281 -15.25 -18.74 -2.19
C VAL A 281 -13.78 -18.43 -2.50
N MET A 282 -12.99 -18.11 -1.48
CA MET A 282 -11.56 -17.84 -1.61
C MET A 282 -10.80 -19.04 -2.19
N TYR A 283 -11.00 -20.24 -1.65
CA TYR A 283 -10.31 -21.45 -2.11
C TYR A 283 -10.77 -21.87 -3.51
N ALA A 284 -12.07 -21.79 -3.80
CA ALA A 284 -12.59 -22.05 -5.14
C ALA A 284 -11.93 -21.12 -6.16
N LYS A 285 -11.78 -19.82 -5.83
CA LYS A 285 -11.10 -18.87 -6.71
C LYS A 285 -9.61 -19.14 -6.85
N ALA A 286 -8.95 -19.55 -5.77
CA ALA A 286 -7.53 -19.92 -5.80
C ALA A 286 -7.26 -21.10 -6.75
N ILE A 287 -8.10 -22.14 -6.71
CA ILE A 287 -7.99 -23.32 -7.57
C ILE A 287 -8.31 -22.97 -9.04
N ASP A 288 -9.31 -22.13 -9.27
CA ASP A 288 -9.66 -21.61 -10.60
C ASP A 288 -8.49 -20.83 -11.24
N MET A 289 -7.81 -20.00 -10.45
CA MET A 289 -6.63 -19.23 -10.89
C MET A 289 -5.37 -20.09 -11.03
N ASN A 290 -5.19 -21.08 -10.16
CA ASN A 290 -4.03 -21.97 -10.16
C ASN A 290 -4.39 -23.38 -9.68
N SER A 291 -4.49 -24.30 -10.63
CA SER A 291 -4.89 -25.69 -10.37
C SER A 291 -3.95 -26.46 -9.44
N SER A 292 -2.69 -26.02 -9.27
CA SER A 292 -1.75 -26.64 -8.32
C SER A 292 -2.21 -26.51 -6.85
N LEU A 293 -3.08 -25.54 -6.55
CA LEU A 293 -3.67 -25.35 -5.23
C LEU A 293 -4.81 -26.34 -4.91
N ALA A 294 -5.19 -27.20 -5.85
CA ALA A 294 -6.17 -28.27 -5.63
C ALA A 294 -5.74 -29.25 -4.51
N VAL A 295 -4.46 -29.30 -4.14
CA VAL A 295 -3.97 -30.03 -2.96
C VAL A 295 -4.69 -29.59 -1.66
N PHE A 296 -5.20 -28.36 -1.63
CA PHE A 296 -5.96 -27.82 -0.50
C PHE A 296 -7.47 -27.93 -0.64
N ASP A 297 -7.98 -28.60 -1.67
CA ASP A 297 -9.43 -28.72 -1.93
C ASP A 297 -10.18 -29.44 -0.81
N ALA A 298 -9.51 -30.26 -0.01
CA ALA A 298 -10.12 -30.84 1.18
C ALA A 298 -10.40 -29.80 2.29
N LEU A 299 -9.75 -28.63 2.29
CA LEU A 299 -9.87 -27.63 3.35
C LEU A 299 -11.11 -26.73 3.21
N LYS A 300 -11.70 -26.61 2.00
CA LYS A 300 -12.93 -25.81 1.79
C LYS A 300 -14.13 -26.36 2.57
N ASP A 301 -14.24 -27.67 2.72
CA ASP A 301 -15.47 -28.34 3.19
C ASP A 301 -15.40 -28.87 4.63
N LEU A 302 -14.28 -28.65 5.32
CA LEU A 302 -14.03 -29.18 6.66
C LEU A 302 -14.21 -28.13 7.77
N ARG A 303 -14.27 -28.59 9.03
CA ARG A 303 -14.15 -27.73 10.23
C ARG A 303 -12.92 -26.79 10.16
N SER A 304 -11.92 -27.14 9.36
CA SER A 304 -10.74 -26.34 9.05
C SER A 304 -11.07 -24.99 8.40
N GLY A 305 -12.04 -24.92 7.48
CA GLY A 305 -12.44 -23.66 6.84
C GLY A 305 -12.99 -22.64 7.85
N ARG A 306 -13.76 -23.10 8.84
CA ARG A 306 -14.21 -22.26 9.96
C ARG A 306 -13.03 -21.75 10.80
N ARG A 307 -12.01 -22.57 11.03
CA ARG A 307 -10.80 -22.14 11.78
C ARG A 307 -9.99 -21.10 11.02
N ILE A 308 -9.82 -21.28 9.71
CA ILE A 308 -9.11 -20.30 8.85
C ILE A 308 -9.86 -18.97 8.89
N PHE A 309 -11.18 -18.99 8.70
CA PHE A 309 -11.97 -17.77 8.77
C PHE A 309 -11.88 -17.10 10.15
N GLN A 310 -11.96 -17.89 11.23
CA GLN A 310 -11.80 -17.38 12.58
C GLN A 310 -10.41 -16.76 12.79
N SER A 311 -9.33 -17.39 12.33
CA SER A 311 -7.99 -16.82 12.42
C SER A 311 -7.88 -15.49 11.69
N ILE A 312 -8.43 -15.36 10.47
CA ILE A 312 -8.46 -14.07 9.75
C ILE A 312 -9.25 -13.02 10.54
N THR A 313 -10.38 -13.43 11.13
CA THR A 313 -11.21 -12.56 11.97
C THR A 313 -10.44 -12.08 13.21
N ASP A 314 -9.79 -12.99 13.93
CA ASP A 314 -9.00 -12.68 15.12
C ASP A 314 -7.84 -11.75 14.79
N ILE A 315 -7.19 -11.94 13.64
CA ILE A 315 -6.13 -11.05 13.17
C ILE A 315 -6.67 -9.65 12.90
N ILE A 316 -7.70 -9.52 12.04
CA ILE A 316 -8.24 -8.21 11.64
C ILE A 316 -8.79 -7.44 12.84
N THR A 317 -9.51 -8.13 13.73
CA THR A 317 -10.04 -7.52 14.96
C THR A 317 -8.94 -7.17 15.97
N GLY A 318 -7.79 -7.84 15.93
CA GLY A 318 -6.63 -7.57 16.78
C GLY A 318 -5.66 -6.51 16.27
N LEU A 319 -5.85 -5.96 15.06
CA LEU A 319 -4.90 -5.02 14.43
C LEU A 319 -4.70 -3.69 15.17
N ASP A 320 -5.53 -3.37 16.17
CA ASP A 320 -5.28 -2.24 17.08
C ASP A 320 -4.01 -2.43 17.91
N ASP A 321 -3.58 -3.68 18.12
CA ASP A 321 -2.32 -4.06 18.74
C ASP A 321 -1.43 -4.78 17.71
N GLU A 322 -0.79 -3.97 16.85
CA GLU A 322 0.02 -4.47 15.73
C GLU A 322 1.14 -5.40 16.20
N GLU A 323 1.82 -5.07 17.31
CA GLU A 323 2.93 -5.88 17.84
C GLU A 323 2.45 -7.27 18.29
N LYS A 324 1.35 -7.34 19.03
CA LYS A 324 0.77 -8.62 19.42
C LYS A 324 0.34 -9.46 18.21
N MET A 325 -0.20 -8.81 17.17
CA MET A 325 -0.58 -9.52 15.93
C MET A 325 0.63 -10.00 15.14
N LYS A 326 1.75 -9.26 15.15
CA LYS A 326 3.03 -9.73 14.57
C LYS A 326 3.50 -11.00 15.24
N GLU A 327 3.56 -11.02 16.58
CA GLU A 327 3.96 -12.20 17.35
C GLU A 327 3.07 -13.41 17.04
N TYR A 328 1.75 -13.21 17.04
CA TYR A 328 0.78 -14.25 16.68
C TYR A 328 1.00 -14.79 15.25
N LEU A 329 1.24 -13.91 14.27
CA LEU A 329 1.47 -14.30 12.87
C LEU A 329 2.79 -15.04 12.68
N LEU A 330 3.85 -14.67 13.41
CA LEU A 330 5.13 -15.39 13.42
C LEU A 330 4.95 -16.82 13.93
N GLU A 331 4.28 -17.00 15.07
CA GLU A 331 3.97 -18.32 15.61
C GLU A 331 3.05 -19.14 14.69
N LEU A 332 2.07 -18.48 14.08
CA LEU A 332 1.18 -19.11 13.11
C LEU A 332 1.97 -19.56 11.87
N GLY A 333 2.89 -18.74 11.36
CA GLY A 333 3.78 -19.06 10.24
C GLY A 333 4.66 -20.28 10.52
N ALA A 334 5.29 -20.33 11.69
CA ALA A 334 6.11 -21.46 12.11
C ALA A 334 5.32 -22.79 12.11
N ARG A 335 4.03 -22.75 12.47
CA ARG A 335 3.13 -23.92 12.39
C ARG A 335 2.75 -24.30 10.96
N HIS A 336 2.71 -23.35 10.02
CA HIS A 336 2.40 -23.63 8.61
C HIS A 336 3.48 -24.47 7.93
N VAL A 337 4.74 -24.42 8.40
CA VAL A 337 5.80 -25.35 7.98
C VAL A 337 5.39 -26.80 8.23
N ALA A 338 4.79 -27.09 9.39
CA ALA A 338 4.33 -28.44 9.73
C ALA A 338 3.14 -28.92 8.87
N TYR A 339 2.47 -28.01 8.16
CA TYR A 339 1.40 -28.33 7.21
C TYR A 339 1.91 -28.48 5.77
N ASN A 340 3.23 -28.41 5.55
CA ASN A 340 3.87 -28.52 4.24
C ASN A 340 3.37 -27.47 3.23
N VAL A 341 3.02 -26.28 3.73
CA VAL A 341 2.64 -25.10 2.94
C VAL A 341 3.90 -24.28 2.67
N THR A 342 4.07 -23.75 1.46
CA THR A 342 5.19 -22.86 1.11
C THR A 342 4.78 -21.38 1.13
N THR A 343 5.75 -20.47 1.29
CA THR A 343 5.50 -19.02 1.24
C THR A 343 4.97 -18.58 -0.12
N GLU A 344 5.40 -19.25 -1.19
CA GLU A 344 4.88 -19.05 -2.54
C GLU A 344 3.39 -19.43 -2.65
N GLN A 345 2.99 -20.58 -2.09
CA GLN A 345 1.58 -20.96 -2.04
C GLN A 345 0.75 -19.94 -1.24
N MET A 346 1.28 -19.40 -0.14
CA MET A 346 0.60 -18.33 0.61
C MET A 346 0.42 -17.06 -0.23
N ARG A 347 1.44 -16.67 -0.99
CA ARG A 347 1.39 -15.50 -1.89
C ARG A 347 0.33 -15.67 -2.98
N MET A 348 0.12 -16.88 -3.49
CA MET A 348 -0.91 -17.17 -4.49
C MET A 348 -2.35 -16.93 -3.99
N PHE A 349 -2.59 -16.84 -2.68
CA PHE A 349 -3.92 -16.51 -2.11
C PHE A 349 -4.24 -15.01 -2.09
N THR A 350 -3.33 -14.13 -2.51
CA THR A 350 -3.56 -12.67 -2.53
C THR A 350 -4.77 -12.27 -3.38
N GLU A 351 -4.77 -12.62 -4.67
CA GLU A 351 -5.89 -12.31 -5.57
C GLU A 351 -7.19 -13.03 -5.15
N PRO A 352 -7.17 -14.33 -4.77
CA PRO A 352 -8.35 -15.00 -4.23
C PRO A 352 -8.95 -14.35 -2.97
N PHE A 353 -8.11 -13.84 -2.06
CA PHE A 353 -8.57 -13.16 -0.85
C PHE A 353 -9.31 -11.86 -1.19
N ILE A 354 -8.73 -11.04 -2.08
CA ILE A 354 -9.37 -9.80 -2.54
C ILE A 354 -10.65 -10.08 -3.31
N TYR A 355 -10.64 -11.12 -4.16
CA TYR A 355 -11.84 -11.57 -4.84
C TYR A 355 -12.95 -11.95 -3.85
N ALA A 356 -12.64 -12.69 -2.79
CA ALA A 356 -13.62 -13.06 -1.77
C ALA A 356 -14.15 -11.82 -1.03
N CYS A 357 -13.28 -10.86 -0.66
CA CYS A 357 -13.75 -9.61 -0.03
C CYS A 357 -14.70 -8.84 -0.96
N ARG A 358 -14.34 -8.68 -2.24
CA ARG A 358 -15.20 -8.04 -3.25
C ARG A 358 -16.52 -8.79 -3.44
N HIS A 359 -16.49 -10.12 -3.46
CA HIS A 359 -17.68 -10.95 -3.59
C HIS A 359 -18.69 -10.71 -2.46
N PHE A 360 -18.23 -10.55 -1.21
CA PHE A 360 -19.12 -10.34 -0.08
C PHE A 360 -19.53 -8.87 0.13
N LEU A 361 -18.75 -7.92 -0.36
CA LEU A 361 -19.05 -6.49 -0.23
C LEU A 361 -19.85 -5.93 -1.42
N GLU A 362 -19.85 -6.63 -2.56
CA GLU A 362 -20.65 -6.33 -3.75
C GLU A 362 -20.66 -4.82 -4.10
N ASN A 363 -21.82 -4.17 -3.93
CA ASN A 363 -22.05 -2.78 -4.31
C ASN A 363 -21.32 -1.76 -3.42
N GLU A 364 -20.88 -2.14 -2.23
CA GLU A 364 -20.11 -1.25 -1.35
C GLU A 364 -18.63 -1.23 -1.71
N TRP A 365 -18.15 -2.24 -2.45
CA TRP A 365 -16.75 -2.36 -2.82
C TRP A 365 -16.26 -1.13 -3.59
N ASN A 366 -15.11 -0.62 -3.17
CA ASN A 366 -14.45 0.51 -3.81
C ASN A 366 -12.93 0.41 -3.65
N VAL A 367 -12.20 1.27 -4.37
CA VAL A 367 -10.74 1.28 -4.37
C VAL A 367 -10.13 1.55 -2.99
N ALA A 368 -10.81 2.29 -2.12
CA ALA A 368 -10.31 2.53 -0.76
C ALA A 368 -10.44 1.28 0.12
N MET A 369 -11.55 0.54 0.00
CA MET A 369 -11.72 -0.77 0.65
C MET A 369 -10.67 -1.77 0.17
N GLU A 370 -10.49 -1.85 -1.16
CA GLU A 370 -9.48 -2.72 -1.77
C GLU A 370 -8.08 -2.45 -1.22
N SER A 371 -7.70 -1.18 -1.10
CA SER A 371 -6.41 -0.80 -0.51
C SER A 371 -6.28 -1.23 0.96
N ARG A 372 -7.34 -1.15 1.76
CA ARG A 372 -7.33 -1.60 3.17
C ARG A 372 -7.21 -3.12 3.28
N PHE A 373 -7.96 -3.88 2.48
CA PHE A 373 -7.86 -5.33 2.46
C PHE A 373 -6.51 -5.82 1.95
N MET A 374 -5.96 -5.17 0.92
CA MET A 374 -4.60 -5.46 0.43
C MET A 374 -3.54 -5.20 1.50
N TRP A 375 -3.63 -4.07 2.21
CA TRP A 375 -2.73 -3.77 3.31
C TRP A 375 -2.80 -4.84 4.41
N ALA A 376 -4.01 -5.23 4.84
CA ALA A 376 -4.20 -6.26 5.86
C ALA A 376 -3.65 -7.62 5.41
N TRP A 377 -3.89 -7.99 4.15
CA TRP A 377 -3.35 -9.23 3.58
C TRP A 377 -1.83 -9.24 3.50
N GLU A 378 -1.22 -8.14 3.07
CA GLU A 378 0.23 -8.01 3.00
C GLU A 378 0.88 -8.03 4.38
N PHE A 379 0.24 -7.41 5.38
CA PHE A 379 0.64 -7.53 6.77
C PHE A 379 0.64 -8.99 7.22
N MET A 380 -0.47 -9.71 7.00
CA MET A 380 -0.56 -11.14 7.31
C MET A 380 0.52 -11.95 6.58
N LEU A 381 0.64 -11.78 5.26
CA LEU A 381 1.56 -12.52 4.41
C LEU A 381 3.02 -12.30 4.81
N LYS A 382 3.40 -11.05 5.11
CA LYS A 382 4.77 -10.69 5.53
C LYS A 382 5.16 -11.47 6.79
N TRP A 383 4.36 -11.35 7.85
CA TRP A 383 4.72 -11.92 9.15
C TRP A 383 4.52 -13.44 9.21
N LEU A 384 3.51 -13.98 8.52
CA LEU A 384 3.38 -15.42 8.32
C LEU A 384 4.61 -16.00 7.60
N SER A 385 5.02 -15.38 6.49
CA SER A 385 6.18 -15.85 5.73
C SER A 385 7.47 -15.75 6.52
N SER A 386 7.67 -14.66 7.27
CA SER A 386 8.80 -14.52 8.20
C SER A 386 8.81 -15.61 9.27
N GLY A 387 7.64 -15.99 9.81
CA GLY A 387 7.51 -17.11 10.75
C GLY A 387 7.82 -18.47 10.12
N MET A 388 7.52 -18.64 8.82
CA MET A 388 7.84 -19.86 8.06
C MET A 388 9.32 -19.97 7.70
N GLU A 389 9.97 -18.84 7.42
CA GLU A 389 11.39 -18.76 7.03
C GLU A 389 12.32 -18.71 8.25
N GLY A 390 11.82 -18.30 9.42
CA GLY A 390 12.56 -18.21 10.66
C GLY A 390 12.98 -19.57 11.23
N ASN A 391 14.27 -19.76 11.51
CA ASN A 391 14.73 -20.83 12.38
C ASN A 391 14.18 -20.59 13.80
N LEU A 392 13.31 -21.50 14.25
CA LEU A 392 12.60 -21.59 15.53
C LEU A 392 13.50 -21.66 16.81
N LYS A 393 14.71 -21.09 16.80
CA LYS A 393 15.68 -21.19 17.91
C LYS A 393 15.65 -20.04 18.91
N SER A 394 14.83 -19.01 18.76
CA SER A 394 14.86 -17.86 19.69
C SER A 394 13.52 -17.28 20.12
N MET A 395 12.39 -17.93 19.87
CA MET A 395 11.13 -17.54 20.49
C MET A 395 10.83 -18.53 21.61
N GLU A 396 10.91 -18.07 22.86
CA GLU A 396 10.36 -18.80 23.99
C GLU A 396 8.88 -19.06 23.69
N SER A 397 8.51 -20.34 23.59
CA SER A 397 7.10 -20.68 23.37
C SER A 397 6.31 -20.27 24.62
N THR A 398 5.31 -19.41 24.46
CA THR A 398 4.39 -19.00 25.54
C THR A 398 3.65 -20.18 26.20
N ARG A 399 3.63 -21.35 25.54
CA ARG A 399 3.05 -22.61 26.05
C ARG A 399 4.07 -23.51 26.74
N ALA A 400 5.37 -23.33 26.47
CA ALA A 400 6.40 -24.09 27.16
C ALA A 400 6.52 -23.57 28.59
N PRO A 401 6.45 -24.45 29.62
CA PRO A 401 6.73 -24.03 30.98
C PRO A 401 8.13 -23.40 31.06
N ASN A 402 8.22 -22.20 31.63
CA ASN A 402 9.48 -21.45 31.76
C ASN A 402 10.42 -22.01 32.85
N GLY A 403 10.02 -23.08 33.54
CA GLY A 403 10.80 -23.74 34.59
C GLY A 403 10.84 -23.00 35.93
N ALA A 404 10.11 -21.88 36.09
CA ALA A 404 10.05 -21.14 37.35
C ALA A 404 9.22 -21.85 38.43
N GLU A 405 8.23 -22.65 38.02
CA GLU A 405 7.36 -23.45 38.88
C GLU A 405 7.43 -24.94 38.49
N PRO A 406 7.17 -25.88 39.42
CA PRO A 406 7.04 -27.30 39.09
C PRO A 406 5.98 -27.53 38.02
N PHE A 407 6.31 -28.32 37.00
CA PHE A 407 5.42 -28.65 35.88
C PHE A 407 5.43 -30.16 35.62
N CYS A 408 4.43 -30.66 34.89
CA CYS A 408 4.31 -32.09 34.60
C CYS A 408 4.85 -32.42 33.20
N LEU A 409 5.69 -33.44 33.13
CA LEU A 409 6.17 -34.04 31.89
C LEU A 409 5.50 -35.39 31.67
N LEU A 410 4.86 -35.55 30.51
CA LEU A 410 4.27 -36.80 30.05
C LEU A 410 5.09 -37.40 28.93
N PHE A 411 5.25 -38.71 29.00
CA PHE A 411 5.80 -39.52 27.93
C PHE A 411 4.67 -40.43 27.44
N VAL A 412 4.34 -40.31 26.16
CA VAL A 412 3.29 -41.10 25.51
C VAL A 412 3.97 -42.01 24.50
N ASP A 413 3.67 -43.29 24.54
CA ASP A 413 4.22 -44.29 23.62
C ASP A 413 3.12 -45.25 23.17
N ILE A 414 3.31 -45.89 22.02
CA ILE A 414 2.40 -46.89 21.49
C ILE A 414 2.83 -48.26 22.02
N GLU A 415 1.92 -48.89 22.75
CA GLU A 415 2.10 -50.25 23.26
C GLU A 415 2.44 -51.25 22.14
N GLY A 416 3.52 -51.99 22.32
CA GLY A 416 3.95 -53.01 21.37
C GLY A 416 4.34 -52.45 19.99
N SER A 417 4.68 -51.16 19.89
CA SER A 417 5.03 -50.46 18.65
C SER A 417 5.99 -51.24 17.74
N THR A 418 7.04 -51.83 18.33
CA THR A 418 8.04 -52.60 17.59
C THR A 418 7.41 -53.79 16.84
N GLN A 419 6.48 -54.50 17.46
CA GLN A 419 5.78 -55.63 16.83
C GLN A 419 4.78 -55.15 15.77
N LEU A 420 4.10 -54.03 16.03
CA LEU A 420 3.16 -53.41 15.07
C LEU A 420 3.88 -52.96 13.80
N TRP A 421 5.04 -52.33 13.95
CA TRP A 421 5.92 -51.95 12.84
C TRP A 421 6.45 -53.18 12.06
N ALA A 422 6.82 -54.25 12.76
CA ALA A 422 7.28 -55.49 12.13
C ALA A 422 6.17 -56.21 11.35
N ARG A 423 4.92 -56.10 11.82
CA ARG A 423 3.75 -56.74 11.20
C ARG A 423 3.34 -56.08 9.89
N ASP A 424 3.19 -54.75 9.88
CA ASP A 424 2.82 -53.99 8.69
C ASP A 424 3.29 -52.54 8.83
N ALA A 425 4.48 -52.25 8.30
CA ALA A 425 5.09 -50.93 8.41
C ALA A 425 4.31 -49.84 7.68
N GLN A 426 3.72 -50.14 6.52
CA GLN A 426 2.97 -49.15 5.72
C GLN A 426 1.71 -48.72 6.45
N LEU A 427 0.99 -49.71 6.99
CA LEU A 427 -0.25 -49.47 7.71
C LEU A 427 0.00 -48.84 9.09
N MET A 428 1.10 -49.20 9.76
CA MET A 428 1.56 -48.55 11.00
C MET A 428 1.94 -47.09 10.76
N GLU A 429 2.60 -46.74 9.65
CA GLU A 429 2.92 -45.35 9.32
C GLU A 429 1.66 -44.48 9.21
N LEU A 430 0.60 -45.00 8.57
CA LEU A 430 -0.70 -44.33 8.48
C LEU A 430 -1.38 -44.18 9.84
N ALA A 431 -1.27 -45.20 10.70
CA ALA A 431 -1.79 -45.17 12.06
C ALA A 431 -1.09 -44.11 12.92
N VAL A 432 0.25 -44.08 12.90
CA VAL A 432 1.08 -43.10 13.64
C VAL A 432 0.77 -41.67 13.20
N LYS A 433 0.58 -41.44 11.89
CA LYS A 433 0.16 -40.10 11.38
C LYS A 433 -1.16 -39.63 11.99
N LYS A 434 -2.16 -40.52 12.14
CA LYS A 434 -3.44 -40.19 12.78
C LYS A 434 -3.31 -40.06 14.29
N TYR A 435 -2.54 -40.92 14.93
CA TYR A 435 -2.23 -40.86 16.35
C TYR A 435 -1.58 -39.52 16.75
N HIS A 436 -0.55 -39.08 16.01
CA HIS A 436 0.06 -37.76 16.21
C HIS A 436 -0.95 -36.62 16.05
N ARG A 437 -1.87 -36.71 15.09
CA ARG A 437 -2.91 -35.69 14.88
C ARG A 437 -3.85 -35.60 16.09
N ILE A 438 -4.28 -36.74 16.63
CA ILE A 438 -5.14 -36.81 17.83
C ILE A 438 -4.40 -36.23 19.03
N LEU A 439 -3.18 -36.68 19.30
CA LEU A 439 -2.40 -36.18 20.43
C LEU A 439 -2.13 -34.67 20.32
N ARG A 440 -1.76 -34.15 19.14
CA ARG A 440 -1.53 -32.71 18.96
C ARG A 440 -2.78 -31.87 19.16
N SER A 441 -3.97 -32.39 18.83
CA SER A 441 -5.22 -31.70 19.15
C SER A 441 -5.51 -31.66 20.65
N ILE A 442 -5.13 -32.70 21.39
CA ILE A 442 -5.32 -32.78 22.84
C ILE A 442 -4.30 -31.88 23.55
N ILE A 443 -3.04 -31.91 23.12
CA ILE A 443 -1.99 -30.98 23.58
C ILE A 443 -2.46 -29.54 23.42
N ALA A 444 -3.03 -29.18 22.27
CA ALA A 444 -3.56 -27.84 22.03
C ALA A 444 -4.78 -27.53 22.92
N LEU A 445 -5.70 -28.48 23.11
CA LEU A 445 -6.90 -28.30 23.94
C LEU A 445 -6.55 -27.96 25.39
N TYR A 446 -5.51 -28.58 25.94
CA TYR A 446 -5.06 -28.39 27.32
C TYR A 446 -3.97 -27.32 27.47
N ASN A 447 -3.74 -26.51 26.43
CA ASN A 447 -2.68 -25.50 26.40
C ASN A 447 -1.30 -26.05 26.80
N ALA A 448 -1.02 -27.30 26.45
CA ALA A 448 0.24 -27.98 26.72
C ALA A 448 1.24 -27.78 25.57
N TYR A 449 2.49 -28.18 25.81
CA TYR A 449 3.61 -28.01 24.90
C TYR A 449 4.23 -29.36 24.51
N GLU A 450 4.32 -29.64 23.21
CA GLU A 450 5.07 -30.81 22.70
C GLU A 450 6.57 -30.48 22.75
N VAL A 451 7.30 -31.12 23.67
CA VAL A 451 8.75 -30.92 23.85
C VAL A 451 9.52 -31.58 22.71
N LYS A 452 9.16 -32.83 22.38
CA LYS A 452 9.86 -33.63 21.37
C LYS A 452 8.98 -34.78 20.89
N THR A 453 9.10 -35.13 19.63
CA THR A 453 8.62 -36.39 19.07
C THR A 453 9.81 -37.28 18.69
N ILE A 454 9.78 -38.55 19.09
CA ILE A 454 10.74 -39.57 18.66
C ILE A 454 9.94 -40.75 18.11
N ARG A 455 9.86 -40.83 16.78
CA ARG A 455 9.07 -41.85 16.06
C ARG A 455 7.59 -41.80 16.45
N ASP A 456 7.13 -42.74 17.26
CA ASP A 456 5.78 -42.95 17.78
C ASP A 456 5.63 -42.52 19.25
N CYS A 457 6.71 -42.02 19.86
CA CYS A 457 6.70 -41.46 21.20
C CYS A 457 6.65 -39.93 21.18
N LEU A 458 5.86 -39.35 22.09
CA LEU A 458 5.78 -37.91 22.33
C LEU A 458 6.15 -37.57 23.77
N MET A 459 6.93 -36.51 23.93
CA MET A 459 7.19 -35.85 25.20
C MET A 459 6.38 -34.55 25.27
N ILE A 460 5.55 -34.41 26.30
CA ILE A 460 4.60 -33.30 26.47
C ILE A 460 4.86 -32.63 27.82
N ALA A 461 4.96 -31.31 27.85
CA ALA A 461 5.01 -30.50 29.06
C ALA A 461 3.66 -29.80 29.28
N CYS A 462 3.14 -29.84 30.50
CA CYS A 462 1.91 -29.15 30.86
C CYS A 462 2.00 -28.55 32.26
N GLN A 463 1.05 -27.68 32.60
CA GLN A 463 1.09 -26.83 33.79
C GLN A 463 1.29 -27.62 35.09
N ASP A 464 0.56 -28.72 35.28
CA ASP A 464 0.62 -29.54 36.49
C ASP A 464 0.19 -30.99 36.23
N VAL A 465 0.26 -31.82 37.28
CA VAL A 465 -0.09 -33.24 37.22
C VAL A 465 -1.58 -33.46 36.90
N TYR A 466 -2.46 -32.54 37.31
CA TYR A 466 -3.89 -32.66 37.06
C TYR A 466 -4.19 -32.50 35.56
N VAL A 467 -3.61 -31.47 34.92
CA VAL A 467 -3.68 -31.29 33.45
C VAL A 467 -3.04 -32.48 32.74
N GLY A 468 -1.92 -33.01 33.25
CA GLY A 468 -1.31 -34.22 32.72
C GLY A 468 -2.25 -35.42 32.72
N LEU A 469 -2.94 -35.67 33.82
CA LEU A 469 -3.92 -36.75 33.91
C LEU A 469 -5.08 -36.56 32.92
N GLN A 470 -5.57 -35.32 32.74
CA GLN A 470 -6.61 -35.00 31.77
C GLN A 470 -6.15 -35.26 30.33
N ILE A 471 -4.91 -34.93 29.99
CA ILE A 471 -4.30 -35.22 28.68
C ILE A 471 -4.21 -36.73 28.47
N ALA A 472 -3.72 -37.49 29.44
CA ALA A 472 -3.57 -38.94 29.35
C ALA A 472 -4.92 -39.63 29.16
N LEU A 473 -5.93 -39.25 29.95
CA LEU A 473 -7.28 -39.79 29.84
C LEU A 473 -7.92 -39.45 28.49
N SER A 474 -7.81 -38.19 28.06
CA SER A 474 -8.36 -37.74 26.77
C SER A 474 -7.70 -38.44 25.59
N ALA A 475 -6.38 -38.64 25.66
CA ALA A 475 -5.62 -39.37 24.64
C ALA A 475 -6.15 -40.80 24.51
N GLN A 476 -6.29 -41.51 25.64
CA GLN A 476 -6.80 -42.86 25.62
C GLN A 476 -8.23 -42.95 25.08
N MET A 477 -9.13 -42.06 25.53
CA MET A 477 -10.53 -42.04 25.10
C MET A 477 -10.69 -41.73 23.61
N GLU A 478 -9.93 -40.76 23.08
CA GLU A 478 -10.00 -40.40 21.65
C GLU A 478 -9.41 -41.51 20.77
N LEU A 479 -8.33 -42.17 21.21
CA LEU A 479 -7.76 -43.30 20.47
C LEU A 479 -8.71 -44.50 20.46
N MET A 480 -9.44 -44.74 21.54
CA MET A 480 -10.49 -45.77 21.59
C MET A 480 -11.65 -45.46 20.64
N ARG A 481 -12.12 -44.20 20.62
CA ARG A 481 -13.16 -43.76 19.67
C ARG A 481 -12.72 -43.87 18.21
N ALA A 482 -11.41 -43.73 17.96
CA ALA A 482 -10.85 -43.83 16.63
C ALA A 482 -10.69 -45.27 16.14
N ALA A 483 -11.00 -46.30 16.92
CA ALA A 483 -10.74 -47.69 16.55
C ALA A 483 -11.65 -48.23 15.41
N PRO A 484 -11.10 -48.90 14.37
CA PRO A 484 -9.66 -49.01 14.08
C PRO A 484 -9.12 -47.67 13.54
N ILE A 485 -7.98 -47.22 14.08
CA ILE A 485 -7.42 -45.88 13.79
C ILE A 485 -7.23 -45.63 12.29
N THR A 486 -6.90 -46.68 11.53
CA THR A 486 -6.96 -46.70 10.07
C THR A 486 -7.58 -48.01 9.59
N PRO A 487 -8.30 -48.04 8.45
CA PRO A 487 -8.88 -49.27 7.93
C PRO A 487 -7.83 -50.38 7.80
N GLY A 488 -8.15 -51.57 8.31
CA GLY A 488 -7.22 -52.71 8.32
C GLY A 488 -6.27 -52.77 9.53
N PHE A 489 -6.16 -51.70 10.33
CA PHE A 489 -5.35 -51.71 11.55
C PHE A 489 -5.94 -52.59 12.62
N LYS A 490 -5.12 -53.50 13.15
CA LYS A 490 -5.46 -54.37 14.27
C LYS A 490 -4.39 -54.26 15.34
N MET A 491 -4.83 -53.96 16.56
CA MET A 491 -3.97 -53.97 17.74
C MET A 491 -3.51 -55.40 18.07
N LEU A 492 -2.52 -55.53 18.97
CA LEU A 492 -2.05 -56.82 19.48
C LEU A 492 -3.15 -57.49 20.33
N GLU A 493 -3.26 -58.82 20.28
CA GLU A 493 -4.27 -59.58 21.03
C GLU A 493 -3.96 -59.68 22.53
N GLN A 494 -2.69 -59.51 22.91
CA GLN A 494 -2.22 -59.42 24.29
C GLN A 494 -1.64 -58.04 24.51
N THR A 495 -2.47 -57.10 24.97
CA THR A 495 -1.99 -55.81 25.49
C THR A 495 -1.41 -56.04 26.88
N GLU A 496 -0.23 -55.48 27.17
CA GLU A 496 0.41 -55.42 28.48
C GLU A 496 -0.40 -54.61 29.52
N GLY A 497 -1.37 -53.81 29.08
CA GLY A 497 -2.31 -53.13 29.96
C GLY A 497 -3.25 -54.09 30.71
N GLY A 498 -3.15 -54.14 32.04
CA GLY A 498 -4.04 -54.93 32.93
C GLY A 498 -5.48 -54.41 33.07
N GLY A 499 -5.96 -53.58 32.15
CA GLY A 499 -7.32 -53.03 32.18
C GLY A 499 -8.33 -53.98 31.55
N ASP A 500 -9.48 -54.19 32.21
CA ASP A 500 -10.54 -55.08 31.74
C ASP A 500 -10.97 -54.75 30.30
N PRO A 501 -10.78 -55.66 29.32
CA PRO A 501 -11.16 -55.50 27.90
C PRO A 501 -12.62 -55.09 27.66
N SER A 502 -13.53 -55.29 28.63
CA SER A 502 -14.92 -54.85 28.57
C SER A 502 -15.09 -53.33 28.77
N CYS A 503 -14.16 -52.66 29.44
CA CYS A 503 -14.13 -51.21 29.58
C CYS A 503 -13.77 -50.47 28.27
N TRP A 504 -13.41 -51.22 27.22
CA TRP A 504 -12.89 -50.67 25.97
C TRP A 504 -13.88 -50.74 24.80
N ARG A 505 -15.13 -51.16 25.04
CA ARG A 505 -16.20 -51.29 24.04
C ARG A 505 -17.25 -50.21 24.13
#